data_AF-A0A1W5CZG6-F1
#
_entry.id   AF-A0A1W5CZG6-F1
#
_cell.length_a   1.000
_cell.length_b   1.000
_cell.length_c   1.000
_cell.angle_alpha   90.00
_cell.angle_beta   90.00
_cell.angle_gamma   90.00
#
_symmetry.space_group_name_H-M   'P 1'
#
loop_
_entity.id
_entity.type
_entity.pdbx_description
1 polymer ?
#
loop_
_entity_poly.entity_id
_entity_poly.type
_entity_poly.pdbx_seq_one_letter_code
_entity_poly.pdbx_strand_id
1 'polypeptide(L)'
;MPPPTPLSIATSAVLRLVKEESSYRHELLQQESRVEKLQSRERKGGDERDGDGDDGNAEWTLGQEKRALEETKAVFPSLRERITEAVGRLERELDAQKDGGEGGDVEEITRAKEAVAKARVSEREIA
;
A
#
# COMPACT_ATOMS: atom_id res chain seq x y z
N MET A 1 -22.58 14.64 17.07
CA MET A 1 -22.61 13.44 16.21
C MET A 1 -22.75 12.22 17.09
N PRO A 2 -23.49 11.18 16.67
CA PRO A 2 -23.52 9.91 17.40
C PRO A 2 -22.11 9.30 17.45
N PRO A 3 -21.81 8.48 18.47
CA PRO A 3 -20.55 7.76 18.53
C PRO A 3 -20.44 6.78 17.34
N PRO A 4 -19.22 6.55 16.81
CA PRO A 4 -19.02 5.59 15.74
C PRO A 4 -19.33 4.17 16.22
N THR A 5 -20.01 3.42 15.36
CA THR A 5 -20.34 2.01 15.52
C THR A 5 -19.09 1.12 15.35
N PRO A 6 -19.09 -0.10 15.92
CA PRO A 6 -18.01 -1.06 15.72
C PRO A 6 -17.71 -1.37 14.24
N LEU A 7 -18.76 -1.53 13.41
CA LEU A 7 -18.64 -1.78 11.98
C LEU A 7 -17.96 -0.59 11.25
N SER A 8 -18.31 0.65 11.58
CA SER A 8 -17.72 1.87 11.01
C SER A 8 -16.26 2.05 11.41
N ILE A 9 -15.92 1.70 12.65
CA ILE A 9 -14.53 1.68 13.14
C ILE A 9 -13.72 0.64 12.36
N ALA A 10 -14.21 -0.59 12.25
CA ALA A 10 -13.54 -1.66 11.51
C ALA A 10 -13.37 -1.31 10.02
N THR A 11 -14.41 -0.73 9.41
CA THR A 11 -14.39 -0.23 8.02
C THR A 11 -13.29 0.82 7.83
N SER A 12 -13.20 1.79 8.75
CA SER A 12 -12.20 2.84 8.69
C SER A 12 -10.77 2.31 8.86
N ALA A 13 -10.59 1.29 9.72
CA ALA A 13 -9.30 0.63 9.89
C ALA A 13 -8.83 -0.05 8.60
N VAL A 14 -9.71 -0.80 7.93
CA VAL A 14 -9.41 -1.44 6.64
C VAL A 14 -9.07 -0.41 5.57
N LEU A 15 -9.87 0.65 5.44
CA LEU A 15 -9.63 1.71 4.43
C LEU A 15 -8.30 2.44 4.65
N ARG A 16 -7.87 2.63 5.91
CA ARG A 16 -6.56 3.22 6.20
C ARG A 16 -5.42 2.33 5.72
N LEU A 17 -5.52 1.03 5.95
CA LEU A 17 -4.49 0.07 5.52
C LEU A 17 -4.43 -0.06 3.99
N VAL A 18 -5.59 -0.05 3.31
CA VAL A 18 -5.65 0.01 1.83
C VAL A 18 -4.96 1.27 1.29
N LYS A 19 -5.17 2.42 1.95
CA LYS A 19 -4.49 3.66 1.56
C LYS A 19 -2.98 3.59 1.82
N GLU A 20 -2.57 3.00 2.93
CA GLU A 20 -1.16 2.76 3.27
C GLU A 20 -0.49 1.88 2.20
N GLU A 21 -1.12 0.78 1.79
CA GLU A 21 -0.64 -0.09 0.70
C GLU A 21 -0.51 0.68 -0.61
N SER A 22 -1.54 1.41 -1.02
CA SER A 22 -1.49 2.21 -2.25
C SER A 22 -0.37 3.26 -2.23
N SER A 23 -0.05 3.84 -1.08
CA SER A 23 1.07 4.78 -0.94
C SER A 23 2.41 4.08 -1.14
N TYR A 24 2.63 2.94 -0.48
CA TYR A 24 3.87 2.17 -0.63
C TYR A 24 4.05 1.61 -2.05
N ARG A 25 2.96 1.20 -2.71
CA ARG A 25 3.02 0.79 -4.12
C ARG A 25 3.40 1.93 -5.05
N HIS A 26 2.86 3.13 -4.81
CA HIS A 26 3.26 4.31 -5.59
C HIS A 26 4.75 4.64 -5.38
N GLU A 27 5.23 4.55 -4.15
CA GLU A 27 6.65 4.75 -3.83
C GLU A 27 7.54 3.71 -4.53
N LEU A 28 7.16 2.43 -4.50
CA LEU A 28 7.87 1.35 -5.18
C LEU A 28 8.01 1.63 -6.68
N LEU A 29 6.92 1.99 -7.36
CA LEU A 29 6.94 2.32 -8.79
C LEU A 29 7.86 3.49 -9.12
N GLN A 30 7.90 4.51 -8.26
CA GLN A 30 8.81 5.64 -8.45
C GLN A 30 10.27 5.23 -8.25
N GLN A 31 10.57 4.43 -7.23
CA GLN A 31 11.90 3.90 -6.96
C GLN A 31 12.38 3.00 -8.12
N GLU A 32 11.53 2.10 -8.62
CA GLU A 32 11.81 1.25 -9.79
C GLU A 32 12.19 2.08 -11.02
N SER A 33 11.41 3.13 -11.31
CA SER A 33 11.70 4.04 -12.43
C SER A 33 13.03 4.78 -12.25
N ARG A 34 13.38 5.21 -11.03
CA ARG A 34 14.69 5.84 -10.74
C ARG A 34 15.84 4.86 -10.93
N VAL A 35 15.72 3.65 -10.39
CA VAL A 35 16.71 2.59 -10.55
C VAL A 35 16.91 2.25 -12.03
N GLU A 36 15.84 2.10 -12.81
CA GLU A 36 15.92 1.81 -14.25
C GLU A 36 16.66 2.92 -15.02
N LYS A 37 16.36 4.19 -14.72
CA LYS A 37 17.04 5.36 -15.32
C LYS A 37 18.53 5.38 -14.99
N LEU A 38 18.89 5.18 -13.72
CA LEU A 38 20.29 5.14 -13.28
C LEU A 38 21.05 3.99 -13.94
N GLN A 39 20.48 2.78 -13.97
CA GLN A 39 21.08 1.64 -14.65
C GLN A 39 21.22 1.88 -16.17
N SER A 40 20.27 2.57 -16.81
CA SER A 40 20.39 2.90 -18.23
C SER A 40 21.50 3.92 -18.50
N ARG A 41 21.76 4.86 -17.57
CA ARG A 41 22.86 5.81 -17.66
C ARG A 41 24.20 5.11 -17.51
N GLU A 42 24.35 4.22 -16.52
CA GLU A 42 25.56 3.39 -16.36
C GLU A 42 25.85 2.56 -17.62
N ARG A 43 24.84 1.88 -18.18
CA ARG A 43 25.01 1.04 -19.38
C ARG A 43 25.44 1.81 -20.63
N LYS A 44 25.05 3.09 -20.75
CA LYS A 44 25.40 3.93 -21.90
C LYS A 44 26.83 4.48 -21.83
N GLY A 45 27.60 4.14 -20.78
CA GLY A 45 29.03 4.42 -20.73
C GLY A 45 29.37 5.89 -20.48
N GLY A 46 28.55 6.61 -19.69
CA GLY A 46 28.91 7.89 -19.08
C GLY A 46 29.62 8.90 -20.00
N ASP A 47 29.03 9.27 -21.13
CA ASP A 47 29.43 10.47 -21.86
C ASP A 47 28.17 11.16 -22.40
N GLU A 48 27.51 11.92 -21.53
CA GLU A 48 26.78 13.11 -21.96
C GLU A 48 27.21 14.24 -21.03
N ARG A 49 28.06 15.12 -21.60
CA ARG A 49 28.36 16.46 -21.10
C ARG A 49 27.08 17.28 -21.01
N ASP A 50 26.26 17.01 -20.00
CA ASP A 50 25.30 17.95 -19.46
C ASP A 50 25.90 18.44 -18.15
N GLY A 51 26.46 19.66 -18.18
CA GLY A 51 27.18 20.23 -17.06
C GLY A 51 26.31 20.33 -15.80
N ASP A 52 26.57 19.43 -14.85
CA ASP A 52 26.64 19.68 -13.41
C ASP A 52 27.33 18.45 -12.79
N GLY A 53 28.45 18.65 -12.09
CA GLY A 53 29.41 17.58 -11.80
C GLY A 53 29.00 16.64 -10.67
N ASP A 54 28.45 15.47 -10.99
CA ASP A 54 28.22 14.38 -10.04
C ASP A 54 28.42 12.96 -10.63
N ASP A 55 29.30 12.78 -11.63
CA ASP A 55 29.60 11.45 -12.20
C ASP A 55 30.42 10.55 -11.24
N GLY A 56 30.98 11.11 -10.16
CA GLY A 56 31.82 10.35 -9.22
C GLY A 56 31.05 9.41 -8.29
N ASN A 57 29.72 9.53 -8.22
CA ASN A 57 28.91 8.86 -7.20
C ASN A 57 27.78 7.98 -7.78
N ALA A 58 27.79 7.72 -9.10
CA ALA A 58 26.69 7.01 -9.78
C ALA A 58 26.41 5.60 -9.21
N GLU A 59 27.45 4.81 -8.96
CA GLU A 59 27.34 3.45 -8.40
C GLU A 59 26.78 3.49 -6.96
N TRP A 60 27.27 4.43 -6.15
CA TRP A 60 26.79 4.61 -4.77
C TRP A 60 25.33 5.05 -4.76
N THR A 61 24.95 6.00 -5.61
CA THR A 61 23.57 6.49 -5.75
C THR A 61 22.64 5.36 -6.20
N LEU A 62 23.06 4.55 -7.18
CA LEU A 62 22.31 3.36 -7.58
C LEU A 62 22.19 2.34 -6.43
N GLY A 63 23.26 2.15 -5.65
CA GLY A 63 23.25 1.32 -4.45
C GLY A 63 22.24 1.80 -3.41
N GLN A 64 22.17 3.11 -3.15
CA GLN A 64 21.19 3.69 -2.23
C GLN A 64 19.76 3.51 -2.72
N GLU A 65 19.48 3.78 -4.00
CA GLU A 65 18.13 3.61 -4.56
C GLU A 65 17.68 2.14 -4.54
N LYS A 66 18.58 1.20 -4.84
CA LYS A 66 18.29 -0.24 -4.71
C LYS A 66 17.99 -0.61 -3.25
N ARG A 67 18.74 -0.08 -2.29
CA ARG A 67 18.50 -0.34 -0.87
C ARG A 67 17.14 0.21 -0.42
N ALA A 68 16.82 1.45 -0.79
CA ALA A 68 15.52 2.06 -0.47
C ALA A 68 14.36 1.22 -1.05
N LEU A 69 14.53 0.72 -2.28
CA LEU A 69 13.57 -0.15 -2.93
C LEU A 69 13.36 -1.48 -2.18
N GLU A 70 14.43 -2.11 -1.71
CA GLU A 70 14.33 -3.33 -0.89
C GLU A 70 13.72 -3.04 0.50
N GLU A 71 14.01 -1.90 1.10
CA GLU A 71 13.38 -1.46 2.37
C GLU A 71 11.87 -1.23 2.20
N THR A 72 11.43 -0.59 1.11
CA THR A 72 10.00 -0.47 0.78
C THR A 72 9.36 -1.83 0.53
N LYS A 73 10.02 -2.73 -0.20
CA LYS A 73 9.53 -4.11 -0.41
C LYS A 73 9.34 -4.86 0.90
N ALA A 74 10.24 -4.68 1.86
CA ALA A 74 10.21 -5.37 3.14
C ALA A 74 9.02 -4.96 4.03
N VAL A 75 8.35 -3.84 3.76
CA VAL A 75 7.15 -3.42 4.50
C VAL A 75 5.93 -4.27 4.12
N PHE A 76 5.83 -4.66 2.85
CA PHE A 76 4.64 -5.29 2.28
C PHE A 76 4.18 -6.58 2.97
N PRO A 77 5.05 -7.53 3.38
CA PRO A 77 4.63 -8.73 4.10
C PRO A 77 3.84 -8.40 5.38
N SER A 78 4.38 -7.50 6.22
CA SER A 78 3.72 -7.08 7.47
C SER A 78 2.42 -6.32 7.21
N LEU A 79 2.38 -5.53 6.13
CA LEU A 79 1.19 -4.79 5.74
C LEU A 79 0.07 -5.73 5.26
N ARG A 80 0.42 -6.78 4.50
CA ARG A 80 -0.51 -7.82 4.08
C ARG A 80 -1.16 -8.51 5.28
N GLU A 81 -0.36 -8.93 6.26
CA GLU A 81 -0.87 -9.54 7.50
C GLU A 81 -1.85 -8.61 8.23
N ARG A 82 -1.48 -7.33 8.39
CA ARG A 82 -2.35 -6.32 9.01
C ARG A 82 -3.66 -6.12 8.25
N ILE A 83 -3.63 -6.14 6.91
CA ILE A 83 -4.82 -6.06 6.06
C ILE A 83 -5.69 -7.31 6.25
N THR A 84 -5.10 -8.51 6.17
CA THR A 84 -5.81 -9.78 6.38
C THR A 84 -6.53 -9.81 7.73
N GLU A 85 -5.85 -9.43 8.80
CA GLU A 85 -6.44 -9.38 10.14
C GLU A 85 -7.57 -8.35 10.25
N ALA A 86 -7.39 -7.16 9.69
CA ALA A 86 -8.39 -6.11 9.71
C ALA A 86 -9.64 -6.50 8.91
N VAL A 87 -9.47 -7.16 7.76
CA VAL A 87 -10.57 -7.72 6.98
C VAL A 87 -11.31 -8.79 7.77
N GLY A 88 -10.60 -9.71 8.44
CA GLY A 88 -11.24 -10.73 9.28
C GLY A 88 -11.99 -10.14 10.49
N ARG A 89 -11.58 -8.98 11.01
CA ARG A 89 -12.38 -8.23 12.00
C ARG A 89 -13.63 -7.62 11.37
N LEU A 90 -13.50 -6.98 10.21
CA LEU A 90 -14.62 -6.36 9.50
C LEU A 90 -15.69 -7.38 9.07
N GLU A 91 -15.27 -8.55 8.59
CA GLU A 91 -16.17 -9.66 8.23
C GLU A 91 -16.97 -10.16 9.44
N ARG A 92 -16.35 -10.24 10.62
CA ARG A 92 -17.06 -10.60 11.86
C ARG A 92 -18.10 -9.57 12.29
N GLU A 93 -17.79 -8.28 12.17
CA GLU A 93 -18.77 -7.21 12.43
C GLU A 93 -19.93 -7.26 11.43
N LEU A 94 -19.65 -7.54 10.15
CA LEU A 94 -20.67 -7.72 9.12
C LEU A 94 -21.59 -8.92 9.40
N ASP A 95 -21.07 -10.01 9.96
CA ASP A 95 -21.87 -11.17 10.35
C ASP A 95 -22.73 -10.86 11.59
N ALA A 96 -22.19 -10.15 12.58
CA ALA A 96 -22.95 -9.73 13.75
C ALA A 96 -24.16 -8.84 13.39
N GLN A 97 -24.06 -8.01 12.35
CA GLN A 97 -25.18 -7.20 11.86
C GLN A 97 -26.31 -8.04 11.24
N LYS A 98 -26.05 -9.26 10.77
CA LYS A 98 -27.07 -10.15 10.21
C LYS A 98 -27.90 -10.81 11.32
N ASP A 99 -27.26 -11.12 12.45
CA ASP A 99 -27.88 -11.81 13.59
C ASP A 99 -28.68 -10.87 14.50
N GLY A 100 -28.45 -9.55 14.39
CA GLY A 100 -29.04 -8.51 15.27
C GLY A 100 -30.52 -8.16 15.05
N GLY A 101 -31.19 -8.76 14.06
CA GLY A 101 -32.66 -8.67 13.89
C GLY A 101 -33.24 -7.34 13.38
N GLU A 102 -32.59 -6.21 13.65
CA GLU A 102 -32.83 -4.94 12.96
C GLU A 102 -31.77 -4.79 11.88
N GLY A 103 -32.18 -4.74 10.61
CA GLY A 103 -31.25 -4.57 9.50
C GLY A 103 -30.37 -3.35 9.75
N GLY A 104 -29.09 -3.60 10.04
CA GLY A 104 -28.11 -2.55 10.30
C GLY A 104 -28.10 -1.51 9.19
N ASP A 105 -27.56 -0.32 9.48
CA ASP A 105 -27.52 0.78 8.53
C ASP A 105 -26.99 0.29 7.17
N VAL A 106 -27.87 0.29 6.17
CA VAL A 106 -27.62 -0.28 4.84
C VAL A 106 -26.45 0.43 4.18
N GLU A 107 -26.27 1.72 4.43
CA GLU A 107 -25.12 2.49 3.92
C GLU A 107 -23.83 2.00 4.57
N GLU A 108 -23.84 1.78 5.88
CA GLU A 108 -22.69 1.29 6.62
C GLU A 108 -22.28 -0.13 6.19
N ILE A 109 -23.26 -1.03 6.03
CA ILE A 109 -23.04 -2.39 5.53
C ILE A 109 -22.49 -2.36 4.10
N THR A 110 -23.01 -1.49 3.24
CA THR A 110 -22.53 -1.34 1.85
C THR A 110 -21.09 -0.88 1.83
N ARG A 111 -20.77 0.16 2.61
CA ARG A 111 -19.41 0.69 2.72
C ARG A 111 -18.42 -0.33 3.27
N ALA A 112 -18.84 -1.12 4.26
CA ALA A 112 -18.04 -2.20 4.81
C ALA A 112 -17.73 -3.28 3.76
N LYS A 113 -18.72 -3.70 2.97
CA LYS A 113 -18.51 -4.66 1.86
C LYS A 113 -17.56 -4.12 0.79
N GLU A 114 -17.70 -2.85 0.44
CA GLU A 114 -16.75 -2.19 -0.48
C GLU A 114 -15.33 -2.13 0.08
N ALA A 115 -15.18 -1.87 1.39
CA ALA A 115 -13.88 -1.86 2.04
C ALA A 115 -13.22 -3.26 2.02
N VAL A 116 -14.00 -4.33 2.24
CA VAL A 116 -13.53 -5.72 2.06
C VAL A 116 -13.07 -5.93 0.62
N ALA A 117 -13.88 -5.57 -0.37
CA ALA A 117 -13.52 -5.74 -1.78
C ALA A 117 -12.21 -5.02 -2.14
N LYS A 118 -12.04 -3.76 -1.72
CA LYS A 118 -10.81 -2.98 -1.90
C LYS A 118 -9.61 -3.64 -1.22
N ALA A 119 -9.79 -4.11 0.01
CA ALA A 119 -8.73 -4.80 0.73
C ALA A 119 -8.28 -6.10 0.05
N ARG A 120 -9.22 -6.90 -0.48
CA ARG A 120 -8.89 -8.11 -1.25
C ARG A 120 -8.13 -7.79 -2.54
N VAL A 121 -8.36 -6.61 -3.15
CA VAL A 121 -7.54 -6.13 -4.27
C VAL A 121 -6.13 -5.78 -3.78
N SER A 122 -6.01 -4.94 -2.74
CA SER A 122 -4.71 -4.60 -2.15
C SER A 122 -3.89 -5.83 -1.73
N GLU A 123 -4.50 -6.85 -1.10
CA GLU A 123 -3.81 -8.10 -0.74
C GLU A 123 -3.22 -8.85 -1.94
N ARG A 124 -3.82 -8.72 -3.13
CA ARG A 124 -3.34 -9.32 -4.37
C ARG A 124 -2.24 -8.49 -5.02
N GLU A 125 -2.29 -7.17 -4.87
CA GLU A 125 -1.27 -6.25 -5.39
C GLU A 125 0.05 -6.31 -4.61
N ILE A 126 0.03 -6.84 -3.38
CA ILE A 126 1.21 -7.09 -2.54
C ILE A 126 2.04 -8.33 -2.98
N ALA A 127 1.54 -9.15 -3.92
CA ALA A 127 2.12 -10.46 -4.28
C ALA A 127 3.62 -10.45 -4.63
#